data_AF-A0A7S2QYI3-F1
#
_entry.id   AF-A0A7S2QYI3-F1
#
_cell.length_a   1.000
_cell.length_b   1.000
_cell.length_c   1.000
_cell.angle_alpha   90.00
_cell.angle_beta   90.00
_cell.angle_gamma   90.00
#
_symmetry.space_group_name_H-M   'P 1'
#
loop_
_entity.id
_entity.type
_entity.pdbx_description
1 polymer ?
#
loop_
_entity_poly.entity_id
_entity_poly.type
_entity_poly.pdbx_seq_one_letter_code
_entity_poly.pdbx_strand_id
1 'polypeptide(L)'
;MCKSDSFSPIPENVWRFAELVTPLDDAKLLAIAAELLSLLGPLRPNTIAFDPPGTTSGGKFLPDRDGSRIMRDVLQHLCSLLCSSSSSTVRSTVTALREMFLIKKVLKAYPEMSDIEQLYLEPFARSTKFECFISPVQTLPSIPTEAYVLDDPRIWLADSGERSVDLTVQYESWLCTLVHRLIGECKDQVLLILRSMAASDAALADLLLPSVLIDLALNYPESPSPTAGDVHACVSRGISMCLLRASQPGGKKPAKTLLRALDALRSKRTEAFRRQPLSRPAQRNIPAAHKWNKVYWVDVDYLEVAQAAIETHAPLTAILFVEHWVESQSGTIALNAVGSQADMSDEVPLYLALLLKAQSSLSEPDGVYGLLRSNALELQLHLNEHE
;
A
#
# COMPACT_ATOMS: atom_id res chain seq x y z
N MET A 1 23.00 26.92 -22.65
CA MET A 1 23.44 25.51 -22.63
C MET A 1 22.23 24.57 -22.54
N CYS A 2 21.23 24.72 -23.40
CA CYS A 2 19.98 23.93 -23.29
C CYS A 2 19.43 23.64 -24.69
N LYS A 3 19.82 22.51 -25.29
CA LYS A 3 19.13 21.90 -26.45
C LYS A 3 19.20 20.36 -26.47
N SER A 4 19.52 19.70 -25.35
CA SER A 4 19.64 18.23 -25.31
C SER A 4 19.28 17.62 -23.94
N ASP A 5 18.29 18.16 -23.24
CA ASP A 5 17.88 17.71 -21.90
C ASP A 5 16.56 16.92 -21.91
N SER A 6 16.30 16.13 -22.95
CA SER A 6 15.20 15.15 -22.89
C SER A 6 15.58 13.88 -22.11
N PHE A 7 16.84 13.73 -21.73
CA PHE A 7 17.37 12.55 -21.02
C PHE A 7 18.53 12.89 -20.07
N SER A 8 18.63 14.10 -19.53
CA SER A 8 19.63 14.34 -18.48
C SER A 8 19.12 13.74 -17.17
N PRO A 9 19.83 12.77 -16.54
CA PRO A 9 19.42 12.15 -15.28
C PRO A 9 19.64 13.10 -14.08
N ILE A 10 19.95 14.37 -14.33
CA ILE A 10 20.35 15.34 -13.31
C ILE A 10 19.17 15.64 -12.36
N PRO A 11 17.96 15.98 -12.85
CA PRO A 11 16.80 16.19 -11.97
C PRO A 11 16.47 14.95 -11.13
N GLU A 12 16.56 13.76 -11.74
CA GLU A 12 16.26 12.50 -11.07
C GLU A 12 17.29 12.16 -9.98
N ASN A 13 18.58 12.37 -10.25
CA ASN A 13 19.64 12.13 -9.28
C ASN A 13 19.61 13.11 -8.12
N VAL A 14 19.30 14.39 -8.38
CA VAL A 14 19.13 15.41 -7.32
C VAL A 14 17.91 15.07 -6.46
N TRP A 15 16.83 14.59 -7.07
CA TRP A 15 15.66 14.11 -6.35
C TRP A 15 15.97 12.90 -5.47
N ARG A 16 16.62 11.86 -6.04
CA ARG A 16 17.07 10.68 -5.28
C ARG A 16 18.01 11.05 -4.13
N PHE A 17 18.90 12.04 -4.33
CA PHE A 17 19.76 12.54 -3.25
C PHE A 17 18.93 13.15 -2.12
N ALA A 18 17.96 14.02 -2.44
CA ALA A 18 17.06 14.58 -1.43
C ALA A 18 16.28 13.50 -0.68
N GLU A 19 15.74 12.50 -1.38
CA GLU A 19 15.04 11.36 -0.77
C GLU A 19 15.94 10.58 0.20
N LEU A 20 17.19 10.30 -0.18
CA LEU A 20 18.16 9.58 0.66
C LEU A 20 18.64 10.39 1.88
N VAL A 21 18.66 11.72 1.77
CA VAL A 21 19.09 12.62 2.85
C VAL A 21 17.98 12.86 3.88
N THR A 22 16.72 12.83 3.44
CA THR A 22 15.55 13.06 4.32
C THR A 22 15.53 12.19 5.59
N PRO A 23 15.80 10.86 5.54
CA PRO A 23 15.80 10.03 6.75
C PRO A 23 17.05 10.18 7.63
N LEU A 24 18.12 10.84 7.18
CA LEU A 24 19.36 10.99 7.93
C LEU A 24 19.34 12.15 8.93
N ASP A 25 18.38 13.08 8.79
CA ASP A 25 18.18 14.28 9.64
C ASP A 25 19.46 15.12 9.89
N ASP A 26 20.43 15.07 8.97
CA ASP A 26 21.63 15.90 9.02
C ASP A 26 21.34 17.26 8.36
N ALA A 27 21.31 18.30 9.19
CA ALA A 27 21.06 19.67 8.77
C ALA A 27 22.00 20.16 7.64
N LYS A 28 23.25 19.69 7.60
CA LYS A 28 24.21 20.10 6.55
C LYS A 28 23.89 19.45 5.21
N LEU A 29 23.53 18.17 5.22
CA LEU A 29 23.17 17.44 4.01
C LEU A 29 21.83 17.93 3.47
N LEU A 30 20.87 18.24 4.35
CA LEU A 30 19.59 18.85 3.97
C LEU A 30 19.78 20.23 3.34
N ALA A 31 20.70 21.05 3.87
CA ALA A 31 21.04 22.34 3.28
C ALA A 31 21.63 22.18 1.86
N ILE A 32 22.54 21.22 1.66
CA ILE A 32 23.11 20.92 0.33
C ILE A 32 22.02 20.41 -0.62
N ALA A 33 21.13 19.52 -0.16
CA ALA A 33 20.02 19.04 -0.98
C ALA A 33 19.08 20.19 -1.39
N ALA A 34 18.78 21.09 -0.45
CA ALA A 34 17.97 22.28 -0.71
C ALA A 34 18.66 23.24 -1.68
N GLU A 35 19.97 23.46 -1.56
CA GLU A 35 20.75 24.26 -2.50
C GLU A 35 20.71 23.65 -3.90
N LEU A 36 20.92 22.34 -4.04
CA LEU A 36 20.86 21.65 -5.34
C LEU A 36 19.47 21.74 -5.98
N LEU A 37 18.41 21.60 -5.19
CA LEU A 37 17.03 21.79 -5.67
C LEU A 37 16.76 23.25 -6.06
N SER A 38 17.31 24.21 -5.32
CA SER A 38 17.17 25.64 -5.63
C SER A 38 17.89 26.02 -6.93
N LEU A 39 19.06 25.41 -7.20
CA LEU A 39 19.83 25.60 -8.43
C LEU A 39 19.10 24.99 -9.64
N LEU A 40 18.39 23.89 -9.44
CA LEU A 40 17.56 23.26 -10.46
C LEU A 40 16.38 24.16 -10.86
N GLY A 41 15.85 24.91 -9.89
CA GLY A 41 14.72 25.81 -10.07
C GLY A 41 13.40 25.05 -10.36
N PRO A 42 12.31 25.78 -10.67
CA PRO A 42 11.05 25.16 -11.03
C PRO A 42 11.21 24.40 -12.35
N LEU A 43 11.08 23.08 -12.27
CA LEU A 43 11.09 22.22 -13.44
C LEU A 43 9.85 22.50 -14.29
N ARG A 44 10.01 22.42 -15.61
CA ARG A 44 8.87 22.53 -16.53
C ARG A 44 8.04 21.24 -16.42
N PRO A 45 6.80 21.30 -15.91
CA PRO A 45 5.99 20.11 -15.66
C PRO A 45 5.69 19.33 -16.96
N ASN A 46 5.64 20.02 -18.10
CA ASN A 46 5.31 19.42 -19.39
C ASN A 46 6.48 18.67 -20.05
N THR A 47 7.70 18.75 -19.51
CA THR A 47 8.90 18.18 -20.14
C THR A 47 9.57 17.09 -19.31
N ILE A 48 9.40 17.11 -17.99
CA ILE A 48 10.01 16.14 -17.08
C ILE A 48 8.88 15.50 -16.29
N ALA A 49 8.63 14.22 -16.55
CA ALA A 49 7.83 13.37 -15.68
C ALA A 49 8.79 12.59 -14.79
N PHE A 50 8.58 12.64 -13.48
CA PHE A 50 9.28 11.73 -12.57
C PHE A 50 8.63 10.35 -12.70
N ASP A 51 9.44 9.34 -12.99
CA ASP A 51 9.00 7.95 -12.92
C ASP A 51 8.82 7.60 -11.44
N PRO A 52 7.64 7.17 -10.98
CA PRO A 52 7.48 6.71 -9.62
C PRO A 52 8.37 5.48 -9.36
N PRO A 53 8.88 5.28 -8.13
CA PRO A 53 9.65 4.10 -7.78
C PRO A 53 8.81 2.84 -8.06
N GLY A 54 9.31 1.98 -8.95
CA GLY A 54 8.63 0.75 -9.40
C GLY A 54 8.13 0.77 -10.85
N THR A 55 8.10 1.92 -11.52
CA THR A 55 7.97 1.98 -12.99
C THR A 55 9.35 2.11 -13.62
N THR A 56 10.02 0.98 -13.83
CA THR A 56 11.19 0.98 -14.72
C THR A 56 10.74 1.41 -16.11
N SER A 57 11.17 2.59 -16.55
CA SER A 57 10.98 3.12 -17.90
C SER A 57 11.45 2.09 -18.94
N GLY A 58 10.48 1.49 -19.63
CA GLY A 58 10.72 0.47 -20.68
C GLY A 58 10.14 -0.92 -20.38
N GLY A 59 9.76 -1.20 -19.13
CA GLY A 59 9.03 -2.42 -18.80
C GLY A 59 7.54 -2.23 -19.09
N LYS A 60 6.98 -2.94 -20.08
CA LYS A 60 5.54 -3.18 -20.13
C LYS A 60 5.08 -3.50 -18.70
N PHE A 61 3.96 -2.93 -18.26
CA PHE A 61 3.29 -3.30 -17.01
C PHE A 61 2.89 -4.78 -17.14
N LEU A 62 3.86 -5.68 -17.00
CA LEU A 62 3.70 -7.12 -17.11
C LEU A 62 2.84 -7.47 -15.91
N PRO A 63 1.60 -7.94 -16.13
CA PRO A 63 0.72 -8.29 -15.04
C PRO A 63 1.48 -9.25 -14.13
N ASP A 64 1.48 -8.97 -12.83
CA ASP A 64 2.21 -9.75 -11.85
C ASP A 64 1.63 -11.17 -11.87
N ARG A 65 2.32 -12.08 -12.56
CA ARG A 65 1.70 -13.32 -13.03
C ARG A 65 1.34 -14.20 -11.83
N ASP A 66 2.15 -14.15 -10.77
CA ASP A 66 2.11 -15.07 -9.62
C ASP A 66 2.55 -14.45 -8.26
N GLY A 67 2.72 -13.12 -8.12
CA GLY A 67 3.34 -12.53 -6.92
C GLY A 67 4.87 -12.40 -7.02
N SER A 68 5.42 -12.47 -8.24
CA SER A 68 6.87 -12.47 -8.48
C SER A 68 7.49 -11.11 -8.24
N ARG A 69 6.74 -10.02 -8.42
CA ARG A 69 7.21 -8.65 -8.13
C ARG A 69 7.48 -8.44 -6.65
N ILE A 70 6.50 -8.73 -5.80
CA ILE A 70 6.67 -8.59 -4.35
C ILE A 70 7.80 -9.50 -3.86
N MET A 71 7.91 -10.71 -4.40
CA MET A 71 9.01 -11.62 -4.05
C MET A 71 10.37 -11.05 -4.45
N ARG A 72 10.46 -10.39 -5.61
CA ARG A 72 11.66 -9.71 -6.07
C ARG A 72 12.04 -8.59 -5.11
N ASP A 73 11.10 -7.72 -4.78
CA ASP A 73 11.33 -6.60 -3.86
C ASP A 73 11.77 -7.10 -2.48
N VAL A 74 11.16 -8.20 -2.00
CA VAL A 74 11.57 -8.86 -0.74
C VAL A 74 13.01 -9.39 -0.86
N LEU A 75 13.37 -10.08 -1.94
CA LEU A 75 14.73 -10.58 -2.15
C LEU A 75 15.75 -9.43 -2.25
N GLN A 76 15.41 -8.32 -2.91
CA GLN A 76 16.24 -7.12 -2.99
C GLN A 76 16.46 -6.49 -1.61
N HIS A 77 15.39 -6.40 -0.81
CA HIS A 77 15.48 -5.93 0.56
C HIS A 77 16.32 -6.86 1.43
N LEU A 78 16.19 -8.18 1.30
CA LEU A 78 17.05 -9.13 2.01
C LEU A 78 18.52 -9.00 1.58
N CYS A 79 18.80 -8.76 0.30
CA CYS A 79 20.16 -8.45 -0.16
C CYS A 79 20.73 -7.19 0.50
N SER A 80 19.93 -6.14 0.67
CA SER A 80 20.37 -4.92 1.36
C SER A 80 20.65 -5.19 2.85
N LEU A 81 19.83 -6.03 3.50
CA LEU A 81 20.01 -6.45 4.88
C LEU A 81 21.26 -7.32 5.10
N LEU A 82 21.71 -8.09 4.10
CA LEU A 82 23.00 -8.79 4.16
C LEU A 82 24.20 -7.84 4.30
N CYS A 83 24.06 -6.60 3.81
CA CYS A 83 25.07 -5.55 3.90
C CYS A 83 24.90 -4.66 5.14
N SER A 84 23.94 -4.96 6.03
CA SER A 84 23.67 -4.15 7.22
C SER A 84 24.79 -4.25 8.28
N SER A 85 24.96 -3.20 9.08
CA SER A 85 26.00 -3.13 10.11
C SER A 85 25.75 -4.05 11.31
N SER A 86 24.53 -4.57 11.49
CA SER A 86 24.15 -5.41 12.63
C SER A 86 24.37 -6.90 12.33
N SER A 87 25.17 -7.58 13.15
CA SER A 87 25.42 -9.01 12.97
C SER A 87 24.18 -9.90 13.19
N SER A 88 23.19 -9.41 13.94
CA SER A 88 21.96 -10.16 14.26
C SER A 88 20.96 -10.15 13.10
N THR A 89 20.80 -9.00 12.42
CA THR A 89 19.99 -8.85 11.21
C THR A 89 20.58 -9.65 10.06
N VAL A 90 21.91 -9.63 9.90
CA VAL A 90 22.59 -10.44 8.88
C VAL A 90 22.37 -11.94 9.11
N ARG A 91 22.51 -12.42 10.35
CA ARG A 91 22.30 -13.86 10.66
C ARG A 91 20.86 -14.31 10.41
N SER A 92 19.87 -13.52 10.85
CA SER A 92 18.45 -13.82 10.62
C SER A 92 18.08 -13.78 9.14
N THR A 93 18.66 -12.84 8.38
CA THR A 93 18.51 -12.76 6.92
C THR A 93 19.07 -13.98 6.23
N VAL A 94 20.27 -14.44 6.62
CA VAL A 94 20.89 -15.65 6.07
C VAL A 94 20.05 -16.90 6.35
N THR A 95 19.50 -17.04 7.55
CA THR A 95 18.62 -18.17 7.88
C THR A 95 17.33 -18.11 7.06
N ALA A 96 16.69 -16.95 6.97
CA ALA A 96 15.48 -16.77 6.19
C ALA A 96 15.71 -17.05 4.69
N LEU A 97 16.81 -16.56 4.11
CA LEU A 97 17.15 -16.82 2.71
C LEU A 97 17.35 -18.31 2.44
N ARG A 98 18.06 -19.03 3.33
CA ARG A 98 18.25 -20.49 3.19
C ARG A 98 16.92 -21.23 3.18
N GLU A 99 15.99 -20.86 4.05
CA GLU A 99 14.66 -21.46 4.12
C GLU A 99 13.79 -21.06 2.90
N MET A 100 13.87 -19.82 2.46
CA MET A 100 13.13 -19.31 1.29
C MET A 100 13.56 -19.97 -0.02
N PHE A 101 14.84 -20.25 -0.23
CA PHE A 101 15.32 -20.91 -1.45
C PHE A 101 14.88 -22.37 -1.59
N LEU A 102 14.30 -22.97 -0.55
CA LEU A 102 13.63 -24.28 -0.63
C LEU A 102 12.25 -24.18 -1.32
N ILE A 103 11.66 -22.99 -1.38
CA ILE A 103 10.30 -22.77 -1.88
C ILE A 103 10.33 -22.52 -3.39
N LYS A 104 9.54 -23.30 -4.14
CA LYS A 104 9.46 -23.22 -5.62
C LYS A 104 9.04 -21.84 -6.14
N LYS A 105 8.25 -21.07 -5.38
CA LYS A 105 7.84 -19.71 -5.75
C LYS A 105 9.05 -18.78 -5.84
N VAL A 106 9.96 -18.86 -4.88
CA VAL A 106 11.17 -18.02 -4.80
C VAL A 106 12.11 -18.34 -5.95
N LEU A 107 12.28 -19.63 -6.28
CA LEU A 107 13.10 -20.07 -7.42
C LEU A 107 12.59 -19.57 -8.77
N LYS A 108 11.29 -19.28 -8.91
CA LYS A 108 10.74 -18.68 -10.13
C LYS A 108 10.99 -17.18 -10.23
N ALA A 109 11.06 -16.48 -9.09
CA ALA A 109 11.31 -15.03 -9.04
C ALA A 109 12.82 -14.71 -9.13
N TYR A 110 13.68 -15.60 -8.64
CA TYR A 110 15.14 -15.47 -8.67
C TYR A 110 15.75 -15.07 -10.03
N PRO A 111 15.38 -15.68 -11.18
CA PRO A 111 15.96 -15.31 -12.47
C PRO A 111 15.50 -13.94 -13.00
N GLU A 112 14.50 -13.31 -12.40
CA GLU A 112 14.02 -11.97 -12.78
C GLU A 112 14.81 -10.83 -12.09
N MET A 113 15.73 -11.18 -11.19
CA MET A 113 16.58 -10.24 -10.44
C MET A 113 17.74 -9.72 -11.30
N SER A 114 18.41 -8.64 -10.86
CA SER A 114 19.63 -8.18 -11.53
C SER A 114 20.79 -9.17 -11.37
N ASP A 115 21.70 -9.22 -12.35
CA ASP A 115 22.84 -10.14 -12.36
C ASP A 115 23.71 -10.01 -11.09
N ILE A 116 23.86 -8.79 -10.56
CA ILE A 116 24.65 -8.51 -9.35
C ILE A 116 23.98 -9.13 -8.12
N GLU A 117 22.67 -8.92 -7.95
CA GLU A 117 21.90 -9.48 -6.83
C GLU A 117 21.87 -11.01 -6.89
N GLN A 118 21.78 -11.57 -8.10
CA GLN A 118 21.88 -13.03 -8.30
C GLN A 118 23.23 -13.58 -7.82
N LEU A 119 24.35 -12.88 -8.09
CA LEU A 119 25.67 -13.31 -7.61
C LEU A 119 25.77 -13.35 -6.08
N TYR A 120 25.16 -12.39 -5.38
CA TYR A 120 25.12 -12.40 -3.91
C TYR A 120 24.26 -13.53 -3.33
N LEU A 121 23.22 -13.93 -4.06
CA LEU A 121 22.26 -14.93 -3.62
C LEU A 121 22.60 -16.36 -4.07
N GLU A 122 23.47 -16.51 -5.07
CA GLU A 122 23.94 -17.78 -5.61
C GLU A 122 24.44 -18.79 -4.55
N PRO A 123 25.19 -18.38 -3.50
CA PRO A 123 25.63 -19.29 -2.44
C PRO A 123 24.47 -19.97 -1.71
N PHE A 124 23.33 -19.30 -1.57
CA PHE A 124 22.15 -19.81 -0.88
C PHE A 124 21.30 -20.68 -1.81
N ALA A 125 21.18 -20.30 -3.09
CA ALA A 125 20.45 -21.08 -4.10
C ALA A 125 21.11 -22.45 -4.37
N ARG A 126 22.45 -22.56 -4.26
CA ARG A 126 23.20 -23.81 -4.45
C ARG A 126 23.19 -24.72 -3.20
N SER A 127 22.81 -24.22 -2.03
CA SER A 127 22.93 -24.91 -0.73
C SER A 127 21.77 -25.86 -0.42
N THR A 128 21.04 -26.36 -1.42
CA THR A 128 19.86 -27.22 -1.28
C THR A 128 20.14 -28.63 -0.72
N LYS A 129 21.38 -28.92 -0.29
CA LYS A 129 21.81 -30.22 0.26
C LYS A 129 21.85 -30.29 1.79
N PHE A 130 21.48 -29.22 2.51
CA PHE A 130 21.35 -29.31 3.97
C PHE A 130 19.96 -29.78 4.36
N GLU A 131 19.91 -30.88 5.12
CA GLU A 131 18.70 -31.35 5.78
C GLU A 131 18.04 -30.18 6.51
N CYS A 132 16.71 -30.13 6.37
CA CYS A 132 15.85 -29.13 6.94
C CYS A 132 16.02 -29.13 8.47
N PHE A 133 16.94 -28.32 8.97
CA PHE A 133 16.84 -27.83 10.33
C PHE A 133 15.71 -26.83 10.32
N ILE A 134 14.47 -27.32 10.44
CA ILE A 134 13.43 -26.54 11.08
C ILE A 134 13.99 -26.33 12.48
N SER A 135 14.74 -25.26 12.71
CA SER A 135 14.84 -24.77 14.08
C SER A 135 13.39 -24.53 14.47
N PRO A 136 12.90 -25.12 15.58
CA PRO A 136 11.64 -24.66 16.12
C PRO A 136 11.78 -23.15 16.23
N VAL A 137 10.77 -22.45 15.69
CA VAL A 137 10.56 -21.01 15.79
C VAL A 137 11.38 -20.50 16.95
N GLN A 138 12.53 -19.85 16.68
CA GLN A 138 13.32 -19.29 17.76
C GLN A 138 12.44 -18.22 18.37
N THR A 139 11.78 -18.61 19.47
CA THR A 139 11.11 -17.73 20.40
C THR A 139 12.20 -16.82 20.95
N LEU A 140 12.46 -15.74 20.22
CA LEU A 140 12.92 -14.50 20.85
C LEU A 140 12.01 -14.23 22.05
N PRO A 141 12.54 -13.62 23.13
CA PRO A 141 11.78 -13.41 24.35
C PRO A 141 10.47 -12.74 23.98
N SER A 142 9.37 -13.38 24.38
CA SER A 142 7.98 -12.95 24.26
C SER A 142 7.90 -11.46 23.96
N ILE A 143 7.81 -11.11 22.68
CA ILE A 143 7.32 -9.79 22.32
C ILE A 143 5.91 -9.78 22.94
N PRO A 144 5.51 -8.76 23.75
CA PRO A 144 4.18 -8.71 24.35
C PRO A 144 3.04 -8.86 23.33
N THR A 145 3.37 -8.75 22.04
CA THR A 145 2.60 -9.05 20.84
C THR A 145 1.88 -10.40 20.87
N GLU A 146 2.41 -11.48 21.47
CA GLU A 146 1.66 -12.75 21.56
C GLU A 146 0.42 -12.68 22.48
N ALA A 147 0.37 -11.70 23.39
CA ALA A 147 -0.73 -11.55 24.35
C ALA A 147 -2.00 -10.94 23.75
N TYR A 148 -1.92 -10.28 22.58
CA TYR A 148 -3.06 -9.54 22.02
C TYR A 148 -3.80 -10.34 20.95
N VAL A 149 -5.06 -10.67 21.20
CA VAL A 149 -5.96 -11.31 20.21
C VAL A 149 -6.21 -10.33 19.04
N LEU A 150 -6.41 -10.81 17.81
CA LEU A 150 -6.70 -9.96 16.63
C LEU A 150 -7.87 -8.98 16.84
N ASP A 151 -8.82 -9.35 17.69
CA ASP A 151 -9.97 -8.53 18.10
C ASP A 151 -9.59 -7.35 19.02
N ASP A 152 -8.37 -7.31 19.57
CA ASP A 152 -7.94 -6.25 20.47
C ASP A 152 -7.68 -4.95 19.69
N PRO A 153 -8.38 -3.84 20.03
CA PRO A 153 -8.20 -2.56 19.36
C PRO A 153 -6.76 -2.02 19.47
N ARG A 154 -5.98 -2.43 20.48
CA ARG A 154 -4.61 -1.95 20.68
C ARG A 154 -3.64 -2.36 19.57
N ILE A 155 -3.91 -3.44 18.85
CA ILE A 155 -3.07 -3.87 17.72
C ILE A 155 -3.27 -2.92 16.53
N TRP A 156 -4.47 -2.38 16.36
CA TRP A 156 -4.85 -1.53 15.24
C TRP A 156 -4.55 -0.06 15.48
N LEU A 157 -4.33 0.33 16.74
CA LEU A 157 -4.09 1.70 17.13
C LEU A 157 -2.60 1.96 17.34
N ALA A 158 -2.01 2.78 16.46
CA ALA A 158 -0.62 3.21 16.61
C ALA A 158 -0.39 4.12 17.83
N ASP A 159 -1.45 4.73 18.37
CA ASP A 159 -1.37 5.67 19.49
C ASP A 159 -1.41 4.95 20.85
N SER A 160 -0.29 4.94 21.57
CA SER A 160 -0.21 4.44 22.94
C SER A 160 -0.72 5.46 23.98
N GLY A 161 -1.16 6.66 23.57
CA GLY A 161 -1.62 7.71 24.47
C GLY A 161 -0.48 8.42 25.23
N GLU A 162 0.77 7.96 25.06
CA GLU A 162 1.96 8.57 25.66
C GLU A 162 2.50 9.67 24.74
N ARG A 163 2.18 10.93 25.07
CA ARG A 163 2.45 12.14 24.27
C ARG A 163 3.95 12.51 24.09
N SER A 164 4.90 11.66 24.46
CA SER A 164 6.33 12.02 24.57
C SER A 164 7.31 11.19 23.75
N VAL A 165 6.85 10.27 22.90
CA VAL A 165 7.73 9.42 22.08
C VAL A 165 7.73 9.89 20.62
N ASP A 166 8.88 9.81 19.96
CA ASP A 166 9.03 10.09 18.52
C ASP A 166 7.98 9.31 17.70
N LEU A 167 7.10 10.04 17.01
CA LEU A 167 5.99 9.49 16.21
C LEU A 167 6.44 8.48 15.15
N THR A 168 7.70 8.57 14.70
CA THR A 168 8.32 7.65 13.75
C THR A 168 8.61 6.29 14.38
N VAL A 169 9.24 6.27 15.54
CA VAL A 169 9.58 5.03 16.28
C VAL A 169 8.31 4.32 16.74
N GLN A 170 7.31 5.09 17.16
CA GLN A 170 6.00 4.57 17.52
C GLN A 170 5.28 3.94 16.32
N TYR A 171 5.36 4.57 15.14
CA TYR A 171 4.81 4.02 13.91
C TYR A 171 5.51 2.72 13.48
N GLU A 172 6.85 2.71 13.50
CA GLU A 172 7.65 1.55 13.08
C GLU A 172 7.40 0.34 14.00
N SER A 173 7.40 0.56 15.32
CA SER A 173 7.09 -0.48 16.29
C SER A 173 5.65 -1.00 16.13
N TRP A 174 4.67 -0.10 15.96
CA TRP A 174 3.29 -0.49 15.67
C TRP A 174 3.19 -1.38 14.42
N LEU A 175 3.80 -0.95 13.31
CA LEU A 175 3.75 -1.68 12.05
C LEU A 175 4.36 -3.08 12.16
N CYS A 176 5.53 -3.19 12.79
CA CYS A 176 6.17 -4.47 13.07
C CYS A 176 5.27 -5.39 13.91
N THR A 177 4.62 -4.85 14.95
CA THR A 177 3.72 -5.65 15.80
C THR A 177 2.46 -6.11 15.07
N LEU A 178 1.84 -5.23 14.27
CA LEU A 178 0.66 -5.55 13.47
C LEU A 178 0.98 -6.65 12.45
N VAL A 179 2.03 -6.47 11.65
CA VAL A 179 2.42 -7.41 10.59
C VAL A 179 2.85 -8.75 11.18
N HIS A 180 3.63 -8.76 12.26
CA HIS A 180 4.01 -9.98 12.95
C HIS A 180 2.79 -10.81 13.41
N ARG A 181 1.72 -10.15 13.91
CA ARG A 181 0.49 -10.85 14.29
C ARG A 181 -0.30 -11.35 13.09
N LEU A 182 -0.48 -10.52 12.06
CA LEU A 182 -1.22 -10.91 10.87
C LEU A 182 -0.56 -12.09 10.14
N ILE A 183 0.78 -12.14 10.09
CA ILE A 183 1.53 -13.27 9.53
C ILE A 183 1.23 -14.57 10.29
N GLY A 184 0.94 -14.51 11.59
CA GLY A 184 0.57 -15.68 12.39
C GLY A 184 -0.68 -16.40 11.88
N GLU A 185 -1.58 -15.70 11.20
CA GLU A 185 -2.81 -16.24 10.63
C GLU A 185 -2.70 -16.64 9.15
N CYS A 186 -1.54 -16.34 8.53
CA CYS A 186 -1.26 -16.67 7.14
C CYS A 186 -0.95 -18.15 6.94
N LYS A 187 -1.22 -18.65 5.73
CA LYS A 187 -0.88 -20.01 5.29
C LYS A 187 0.31 -20.04 4.34
N ASP A 188 0.72 -18.90 3.77
CA ASP A 188 1.90 -18.86 2.88
C ASP A 188 3.20 -19.10 3.65
N GLN A 189 3.94 -20.13 3.26
CA GLN A 189 5.18 -20.55 3.91
C GLN A 189 6.25 -19.46 3.88
N VAL A 190 6.31 -18.65 2.81
CA VAL A 190 7.30 -17.57 2.72
C VAL A 190 7.05 -16.50 3.80
N LEU A 191 5.78 -16.12 4.01
CA LEU A 191 5.42 -15.12 5.00
C LEU A 191 5.74 -15.62 6.41
N LEU A 192 5.46 -16.90 6.69
CA LEU A 192 5.76 -17.52 7.98
C LEU A 192 7.26 -17.53 8.31
N ILE A 193 8.14 -17.76 7.32
CA ILE A 193 9.61 -17.67 7.49
C ILE A 193 10.03 -16.24 7.84
N LEU A 194 9.43 -15.25 7.17
CA LEU A 194 9.76 -13.83 7.36
C LEU A 194 9.17 -13.24 8.65
N ARG A 195 8.33 -13.97 9.38
CA ARG A 195 7.61 -13.50 10.57
C ARG A 195 8.50 -12.92 11.66
N SER A 196 9.63 -13.56 11.93
CA SER A 196 10.57 -13.12 12.97
C SER A 196 11.33 -11.85 12.57
N MET A 197 11.68 -11.72 11.28
CA MET A 197 12.36 -10.54 10.75
C MET A 197 11.44 -9.33 10.63
N ALA A 198 10.17 -9.55 10.25
CA ALA A 198 9.15 -8.51 10.19
C ALA A 198 8.87 -7.87 11.56
N ALA A 199 9.20 -8.53 12.67
CA ALA A 199 9.09 -7.94 14.00
C ALA A 199 10.23 -6.95 14.32
N SER A 200 11.37 -7.07 13.65
CA SER A 200 12.56 -6.25 13.90
C SER A 200 12.80 -5.16 12.85
N ASP A 201 12.23 -5.30 11.65
CA ASP A 201 12.46 -4.38 10.53
C ASP A 201 11.14 -3.85 9.96
N ALA A 202 10.90 -2.55 10.16
CA ALA A 202 9.68 -1.88 9.72
C ALA A 202 9.59 -1.72 8.20
N ALA A 203 10.72 -1.62 7.49
CA ALA A 203 10.72 -1.51 6.03
C ALA A 203 10.26 -2.83 5.39
N LEU A 204 10.74 -3.96 5.92
CA LEU A 204 10.26 -5.28 5.54
C LEU A 204 8.78 -5.47 5.90
N ALA A 205 8.35 -5.00 7.08
CA ALA A 205 6.96 -5.08 7.51
C ALA A 205 6.01 -4.32 6.56
N ASP A 206 6.38 -3.10 6.13
CA ASP A 206 5.60 -2.31 5.15
C ASP A 206 5.47 -3.03 3.81
N LEU A 207 6.56 -3.65 3.35
CA LEU A 207 6.60 -4.41 2.09
C LEU A 207 5.73 -5.67 2.14
N LEU A 208 5.67 -6.35 3.29
CA LEU A 208 4.92 -7.60 3.45
C LEU A 208 3.43 -7.37 3.68
N LEU A 209 3.03 -6.25 4.30
CA LEU A 209 1.64 -5.98 4.67
C LEU A 209 0.61 -6.22 3.55
N PRO A 210 0.81 -5.75 2.29
CA PRO A 210 -0.11 -6.03 1.20
C PRO A 210 -0.24 -7.53 0.88
N SER A 211 0.87 -8.27 0.89
CA SER A 211 0.89 -9.70 0.59
C SER A 211 0.24 -10.54 1.69
N VAL A 212 0.38 -10.12 2.95
CA VAL A 212 -0.28 -10.71 4.12
C VAL A 212 -1.80 -10.58 3.99
N LEU A 213 -2.31 -9.37 3.68
CA LEU A 213 -3.76 -9.18 3.49
C LEU A 213 -4.30 -10.00 2.32
N ILE A 214 -3.54 -10.13 1.21
CA ILE A 214 -3.92 -10.96 0.08
C ILE A 214 -4.03 -12.43 0.50
N ASP A 215 -3.06 -12.96 1.25
CA ASP A 215 -3.11 -14.37 1.70
C ASP A 215 -4.30 -14.60 2.65
N LEU A 216 -4.58 -13.67 3.57
CA LEU A 216 -5.78 -13.75 4.43
C LEU A 216 -7.07 -13.75 3.60
N ALA A 217 -7.19 -12.84 2.64
CA ALA A 217 -8.36 -12.71 1.78
C ALA A 217 -8.61 -13.94 0.87
N LEU A 218 -7.56 -14.69 0.54
CA LEU A 218 -7.67 -15.93 -0.23
C LEU A 218 -8.06 -17.14 0.63
N ASN A 219 -7.69 -17.13 1.92
CA ASN A 219 -7.80 -18.27 2.82
C ASN A 219 -9.02 -18.21 3.74
N TYR A 220 -9.54 -17.02 4.01
CA TYR A 220 -10.72 -16.78 4.86
C TYR A 220 -11.84 -16.16 4.02
N PRO A 221 -12.94 -16.89 3.74
CA PRO A 221 -14.05 -16.34 2.97
C PRO A 221 -14.78 -15.23 3.74
N GLU A 222 -15.51 -14.39 3.01
CA GLU A 222 -16.41 -13.39 3.61
C GLU A 222 -17.47 -14.10 4.46
N SER A 223 -17.55 -13.73 5.73
CA SER A 223 -18.56 -14.26 6.64
C SER A 223 -19.82 -13.39 6.54
N PRO A 224 -21.00 -13.95 6.25
CA PRO A 224 -22.25 -13.17 6.13
C PRO A 224 -22.74 -12.65 7.49
N SER A 225 -22.19 -13.14 8.60
CA SER A 225 -22.47 -12.66 9.95
C SER A 225 -21.17 -12.53 10.73
N PRO A 226 -20.84 -11.36 11.30
CA PRO A 226 -19.60 -11.18 12.06
C PRO A 226 -19.68 -11.96 13.37
N THR A 227 -19.21 -13.21 13.38
CA THR A 227 -18.97 -13.94 14.63
C THR A 227 -17.71 -13.42 15.30
N ALA A 228 -17.75 -13.28 16.62
CA ALA A 228 -16.58 -12.86 17.40
C ALA A 228 -15.43 -13.88 17.19
N GLY A 229 -14.27 -13.41 16.74
CA GLY A 229 -13.13 -14.25 16.37
C GLY A 229 -12.97 -14.57 14.87
N ASP A 230 -13.91 -14.20 14.00
CA ASP A 230 -13.72 -14.34 12.55
C ASP A 230 -12.61 -13.40 12.06
N VAL A 231 -11.54 -13.95 11.49
CA VAL A 231 -10.40 -13.16 10.97
C VAL A 231 -10.85 -12.05 10.01
N HIS A 232 -11.84 -12.32 9.16
CA HIS A 232 -12.44 -11.33 8.25
C HIS A 232 -13.08 -10.15 8.99
N ALA A 233 -13.89 -10.42 10.01
CA ALA A 233 -14.55 -9.39 10.79
C ALA A 233 -13.56 -8.59 11.65
N CYS A 234 -12.57 -9.26 12.26
CA CYS A 234 -11.52 -8.63 13.05
C CYS A 234 -10.69 -7.67 12.20
N VAL A 235 -10.24 -8.11 11.01
CA VAL A 235 -9.46 -7.27 10.09
C VAL A 235 -10.29 -6.11 9.55
N SER A 236 -11.57 -6.33 9.25
CA SER A 236 -12.46 -5.26 8.76
C SER A 236 -12.71 -4.17 9.80
N ARG A 237 -13.01 -4.58 11.03
CA ARG A 237 -13.14 -3.64 12.16
C ARG A 237 -11.83 -2.92 12.44
N GLY A 238 -10.72 -3.66 12.42
CA GLY A 238 -9.38 -3.13 12.61
C GLY A 238 -9.02 -2.01 11.62
N ILE A 239 -9.21 -2.29 10.33
CA ILE A 239 -8.93 -1.33 9.26
C ILE A 239 -9.85 -0.11 9.37
N SER A 240 -11.16 -0.28 9.63
CA SER A 240 -12.08 0.85 9.85
C SER A 240 -11.61 1.73 11.02
N MET A 241 -11.19 1.14 12.15
CA MET A 241 -10.65 1.90 13.29
C MET A 241 -9.41 2.72 12.93
N CYS A 242 -8.49 2.17 12.12
CA CYS A 242 -7.30 2.91 11.66
C CYS A 242 -7.68 4.07 10.73
N LEU A 243 -8.62 3.85 9.82
CA LEU A 243 -9.05 4.85 8.83
C LEU A 243 -9.81 6.00 9.49
N LEU A 244 -10.68 5.73 10.45
CA LEU A 244 -11.39 6.75 11.23
C LEU A 244 -10.45 7.68 12.01
N ARG A 245 -9.25 7.19 12.36
CA ARG A 245 -8.22 7.98 13.05
C ARG A 245 -7.25 8.70 12.11
N ALA A 246 -7.43 8.63 10.79
CA ALA A 246 -6.56 9.31 9.83
C ALA A 246 -6.46 10.84 10.08
N SER A 247 -7.51 11.44 10.66
CA SER A 247 -7.59 12.87 10.97
C SER A 247 -6.65 13.30 12.10
N GLN A 248 -6.28 12.36 12.99
CA GLN A 248 -5.49 12.65 14.18
C GLN A 248 -3.99 12.82 13.87
N PRO A 249 -3.27 13.69 14.62
CA PRO A 249 -1.83 13.85 14.47
C PRO A 249 -1.12 12.55 14.89
N GLY A 250 -0.63 11.80 13.89
CA GLY A 250 -0.03 10.47 14.08
C GLY A 250 -0.76 9.34 13.32
N GLY A 251 -2.04 9.52 12.99
CA GLY A 251 -2.86 8.54 12.25
C GLY A 251 -2.63 8.53 10.74
N LYS A 252 -2.05 9.60 10.17
CA LYS A 252 -1.85 9.74 8.72
C LYS A 252 -0.94 8.67 8.11
N LYS A 253 0.20 8.35 8.76
CA LYS A 253 1.14 7.33 8.27
C LYS A 253 0.52 5.92 8.28
N PRO A 254 -0.07 5.44 9.40
CA PRO A 254 -0.85 4.20 9.44
C PRO A 254 -1.95 4.11 8.39
N ALA A 255 -2.76 5.17 8.25
CA ALA A 255 -3.84 5.18 7.27
C ALA A 255 -3.29 5.05 5.84
N LYS A 256 -2.19 5.74 5.51
CA LYS A 256 -1.56 5.67 4.19
C LYS A 256 -1.06 4.26 3.86
N THR A 257 -0.46 3.55 4.80
CA THR A 257 0.06 2.19 4.54
C THR A 257 -1.05 1.16 4.43
N LEU A 258 -2.12 1.29 5.21
CA LEU A 258 -3.32 0.48 5.03
C LEU A 258 -4.02 0.77 3.69
N LEU A 259 -4.12 2.04 3.27
CA LEU A 259 -4.67 2.39 1.94
C LEU A 259 -3.86 1.76 0.80
N ARG A 260 -2.52 1.75 0.90
CA ARG A 260 -1.65 1.04 -0.06
C ARG A 260 -1.95 -0.46 -0.09
N ALA A 261 -2.14 -1.07 1.08
CA ALA A 261 -2.47 -2.49 1.18
C ALA A 261 -3.87 -2.81 0.60
N LEU A 262 -4.86 -1.92 0.78
CA LEU A 262 -6.18 -2.02 0.15
C LEU A 262 -6.10 -1.87 -1.38
N ASP A 263 -5.25 -0.98 -1.89
CA ASP A 263 -5.06 -0.84 -3.35
C ASP A 263 -4.39 -2.08 -3.96
N ALA A 264 -3.54 -2.78 -3.22
CA ALA A 264 -3.01 -4.08 -3.65
C ALA A 264 -4.09 -5.16 -3.72
N LEU A 265 -5.02 -5.21 -2.75
CA LEU A 265 -6.20 -6.11 -2.82
C LEU A 265 -7.05 -5.80 -4.05
N ARG A 266 -7.34 -4.52 -4.29
CA ARG A 266 -8.06 -4.06 -5.49
C ARG A 266 -7.34 -4.48 -6.76
N SER A 267 -6.03 -4.24 -6.83
CA SER A 267 -5.19 -4.64 -7.97
C SER A 267 -5.31 -6.15 -8.22
N LYS A 268 -5.27 -6.98 -7.17
CA LYS A 268 -5.46 -8.43 -7.28
C LYS A 268 -6.83 -8.81 -7.84
N ARG A 269 -7.90 -8.13 -7.41
CA ARG A 269 -9.25 -8.28 -7.98
C ARG A 269 -9.26 -7.92 -9.47
N THR A 270 -8.71 -6.76 -9.85
CA THR A 270 -8.68 -6.34 -11.27
C THR A 270 -7.88 -7.32 -12.14
N GLU A 271 -6.79 -7.88 -11.63
CA GLU A 271 -6.03 -8.90 -12.34
C GLU A 271 -6.84 -10.19 -12.50
N ALA A 272 -7.60 -10.58 -11.48
CA ALA A 272 -8.47 -11.74 -11.56
C ALA A 272 -9.48 -11.55 -12.71
N PHE A 273 -10.15 -10.40 -12.79
CA PHE A 273 -11.07 -10.08 -13.88
C PHE A 273 -10.38 -10.05 -15.26
N ARG A 274 -9.19 -9.46 -15.36
CA ARG A 274 -8.39 -9.44 -16.60
C ARG A 274 -7.95 -10.83 -17.07
N ARG A 275 -7.74 -11.77 -16.15
CA ARG A 275 -7.35 -13.15 -16.45
C ARG A 275 -8.49 -14.00 -17.00
N GLN A 276 -9.74 -13.52 -17.00
CA GLN A 276 -10.85 -14.24 -17.60
C GLN A 276 -10.69 -14.24 -19.13
N PRO A 277 -10.46 -15.39 -19.79
CA PRO A 277 -10.47 -15.42 -21.24
C PRO A 277 -11.90 -15.13 -21.71
N LEU A 278 -12.05 -14.20 -22.65
CA LEU A 278 -13.31 -13.88 -23.36
C LEU A 278 -13.92 -15.09 -24.11
N SER A 279 -13.32 -16.28 -24.03
CA SER A 279 -13.77 -17.47 -24.73
C SER A 279 -13.79 -18.69 -23.80
N ARG A 280 -15.01 -19.23 -23.65
CA ARG A 280 -15.45 -20.52 -23.06
C ARG A 280 -15.87 -20.51 -21.58
N PRO A 281 -17.18 -20.68 -21.30
CA PRO A 281 -17.69 -20.98 -19.97
C PRO A 281 -17.53 -22.48 -19.72
N ALA A 282 -16.33 -22.92 -19.36
CA ALA A 282 -16.09 -24.30 -18.97
C ALA A 282 -15.37 -24.33 -17.62
N GLN A 283 -16.17 -24.35 -16.53
CA GLN A 283 -15.86 -24.90 -15.21
C GLN A 283 -14.38 -24.91 -14.79
N ARG A 284 -13.70 -23.76 -14.83
CA ARG A 284 -12.38 -23.59 -14.22
C ARG A 284 -12.52 -22.66 -13.03
N ASN A 285 -12.13 -23.16 -11.86
CA ASN A 285 -12.08 -22.50 -10.56
C ASN A 285 -12.11 -20.97 -10.67
N ILE A 286 -13.27 -20.38 -10.34
CA ILE A 286 -13.43 -18.93 -10.24
C ILE A 286 -12.42 -18.45 -9.19
N PRO A 287 -11.47 -17.55 -9.54
CA PRO A 287 -10.50 -17.05 -8.58
C PRO A 287 -11.22 -16.47 -7.36
N ALA A 288 -10.74 -16.75 -6.14
CA ALA A 288 -11.40 -16.33 -4.90
C ALA A 288 -11.70 -14.83 -4.86
N ALA A 289 -10.85 -13.99 -5.47
CA ALA A 289 -11.05 -12.55 -5.59
C ALA A 289 -12.29 -12.11 -6.41
N HIS A 290 -12.86 -12.97 -7.25
CA HIS A 290 -14.14 -12.69 -7.93
C HIS A 290 -15.36 -12.94 -7.04
N LYS A 291 -15.19 -13.68 -5.94
CA LYS A 291 -16.27 -14.00 -5.02
C LYS A 291 -16.51 -12.89 -4.01
N TRP A 292 -15.65 -11.87 -3.98
CA TRP A 292 -15.79 -10.75 -3.05
C TRP A 292 -16.97 -9.87 -3.44
N ASN A 293 -17.82 -9.53 -2.47
CA ASN A 293 -18.96 -8.66 -2.69
C ASN A 293 -18.51 -7.22 -3.02
N LYS A 294 -17.56 -6.70 -2.22
CA LYS A 294 -16.96 -5.36 -2.38
C LYS A 294 -15.67 -5.39 -3.20
N VAL A 295 -15.22 -4.22 -3.68
CA VAL A 295 -13.99 -4.05 -4.50
C VAL A 295 -12.75 -4.67 -3.84
N TYR A 296 -12.75 -4.77 -2.51
CA TYR A 296 -11.80 -5.53 -1.71
C TYR A 296 -12.55 -6.47 -0.76
N TRP A 297 -11.86 -7.49 -0.24
CA TRP A 297 -12.37 -8.50 0.70
C TRP A 297 -12.88 -7.92 2.04
N VAL A 298 -12.33 -6.79 2.46
CA VAL A 298 -12.61 -6.14 3.74
C VAL A 298 -14.00 -5.47 3.73
N ASP A 299 -14.75 -5.57 4.82
CA ASP A 299 -16.04 -4.88 4.97
C ASP A 299 -15.84 -3.49 5.60
N VAL A 300 -15.48 -2.50 4.78
CA VAL A 300 -15.36 -1.08 5.18
C VAL A 300 -16.24 -0.22 4.29
N ASP A 301 -16.73 0.89 4.84
CA ASP A 301 -17.51 1.87 4.11
C ASP A 301 -16.62 2.73 3.21
N TYR A 302 -16.94 2.76 1.91
CA TYR A 302 -16.14 3.48 0.92
C TYR A 302 -16.00 4.98 1.21
N LEU A 303 -17.00 5.60 1.86
CA LEU A 303 -16.94 7.01 2.26
C LEU A 303 -15.91 7.26 3.37
N GLU A 304 -15.80 6.35 4.35
CA GLU A 304 -14.76 6.42 5.39
C GLU A 304 -13.36 6.31 4.77
N VAL A 305 -13.20 5.38 3.81
CA VAL A 305 -11.93 5.23 3.07
C VAL A 305 -11.61 6.48 2.26
N ALA A 306 -12.61 7.09 1.61
CA ALA A 306 -12.43 8.32 0.85
C ALA A 306 -12.02 9.50 1.75
N GLN A 307 -12.64 9.65 2.93
CA GLN A 307 -12.27 10.67 3.89
C GLN A 307 -10.81 10.50 4.37
N ALA A 308 -10.42 9.27 4.75
CA ALA A 308 -9.05 8.96 5.14
C ALA A 308 -8.05 9.19 4.00
N ALA A 309 -8.43 8.91 2.75
CA ALA A 309 -7.60 9.18 1.57
C ALA A 309 -7.35 10.68 1.37
N ILE A 310 -8.34 11.53 1.60
CA ILE A 310 -8.16 12.99 1.56
C ILE A 310 -7.21 13.46 2.67
N GLU A 311 -7.37 12.95 3.88
CA GLU A 311 -6.53 13.31 5.03
C GLU A 311 -5.07 12.85 4.89
N THR A 312 -4.83 11.80 4.11
CA THR A 312 -3.51 11.27 3.75
C THR A 312 -2.92 11.87 2.46
N HIS A 313 -3.59 12.87 1.88
CA HIS A 313 -3.19 13.57 0.64
C HIS A 313 -3.14 12.66 -0.60
N ALA A 314 -4.12 11.75 -0.73
CA ALA A 314 -4.31 10.88 -1.90
C ALA A 314 -5.68 11.15 -2.58
N PRO A 315 -5.85 12.29 -3.26
CA PRO A 315 -7.17 12.70 -3.78
C PRO A 315 -7.74 11.82 -4.89
N LEU A 316 -6.89 11.27 -5.76
CA LEU A 316 -7.33 10.36 -6.82
C LEU A 316 -7.90 9.05 -6.24
N THR A 317 -7.29 8.56 -5.16
CA THR A 317 -7.80 7.40 -4.43
C THR A 317 -9.13 7.70 -3.76
N ALA A 318 -9.30 8.93 -3.23
CA ALA A 318 -10.56 9.37 -2.64
C ALA A 318 -11.69 9.41 -3.69
N ILE A 319 -11.45 10.01 -4.85
CA ILE A 319 -12.42 10.09 -5.97
C ILE A 319 -12.85 8.67 -6.37
N LEU A 320 -11.89 7.76 -6.57
CA LEU A 320 -12.15 6.37 -6.93
C LEU A 320 -13.09 5.65 -5.93
N PHE A 321 -12.90 5.87 -4.63
CA PHE A 321 -13.78 5.25 -3.63
C PHE A 321 -15.16 5.89 -3.57
N VAL A 322 -15.27 7.20 -3.79
CA VAL A 322 -16.60 7.84 -3.91
C VAL A 322 -17.35 7.32 -5.13
N GLU A 323 -16.68 7.14 -6.28
CA GLU A 323 -17.30 6.55 -7.48
C GLU A 323 -17.83 5.14 -7.21
N HIS A 324 -17.05 4.30 -6.53
CA HIS A 324 -17.51 2.96 -6.14
C HIS A 324 -18.67 2.99 -5.15
N TRP A 325 -18.71 3.96 -4.24
CA TRP A 325 -19.86 4.16 -3.37
C TRP A 325 -21.10 4.52 -4.18
N VAL A 326 -21.00 5.48 -5.10
CA VAL A 326 -22.11 5.88 -5.99
C VAL A 326 -22.58 4.67 -6.80
N GLU A 327 -21.66 3.92 -7.41
CA GLU A 327 -21.97 2.70 -8.16
C GLU A 327 -22.72 1.67 -7.31
N SER A 328 -22.35 1.51 -6.04
CA SER A 328 -23.03 0.59 -5.12
C SER A 328 -24.46 1.02 -4.75
N GLN A 329 -24.76 2.33 -4.73
CA GLN A 329 -26.07 2.88 -4.37
C GLN A 329 -27.01 2.99 -5.56
N SER A 330 -26.54 3.53 -6.70
CA SER A 330 -27.36 3.81 -7.89
C SER A 330 -27.20 2.79 -9.02
N GLY A 331 -26.31 1.79 -8.90
CA GLY A 331 -25.99 0.83 -9.97
C GLY A 331 -25.37 1.46 -11.23
N THR A 332 -25.11 2.77 -11.20
CA THR A 332 -24.56 3.61 -12.26
C THR A 332 -23.71 4.71 -11.64
N ILE A 333 -22.64 5.13 -12.33
CA ILE A 333 -21.68 6.16 -11.87
C ILE A 333 -22.26 7.59 -12.03
N ALA A 334 -23.50 7.73 -12.50
CA ALA A 334 -24.11 9.03 -12.73
C ALA A 334 -24.50 9.71 -11.41
N LEU A 335 -23.87 10.84 -11.09
CA LEU A 335 -24.17 11.65 -9.90
C LEU A 335 -25.64 12.10 -9.82
N ASN A 336 -26.29 12.25 -10.98
CA ASN A 336 -27.70 12.64 -11.10
C ASN A 336 -28.67 11.54 -10.62
N ALA A 337 -28.24 10.28 -10.58
CA ALA A 337 -29.09 9.16 -10.19
C ALA A 337 -29.33 9.15 -8.67
N VAL A 338 -28.29 9.44 -7.88
CA VAL A 338 -28.35 9.48 -6.41
C VAL A 338 -29.15 10.69 -5.89
N GLY A 339 -29.18 11.79 -6.66
CA GLY A 339 -29.89 13.02 -6.29
C GLY A 339 -31.42 12.93 -6.32
N SER A 340 -32.01 11.94 -7.01
CA SER A 340 -33.48 11.82 -7.12
C SER A 340 -34.19 11.39 -5.84
N GLN A 341 -33.45 10.96 -4.80
CA GLN A 341 -33.98 10.65 -3.47
C GLN A 341 -33.58 11.67 -2.38
N ALA A 342 -32.71 12.63 -2.69
CA ALA A 342 -32.16 13.60 -1.72
C ALA A 342 -32.79 15.00 -1.81
N ASP A 343 -33.90 15.13 -2.54
CA ASP A 343 -34.73 16.35 -2.53
C ASP A 343 -35.43 16.46 -1.17
N MET A 344 -34.84 17.18 -0.20
CA MET A 344 -35.52 17.97 0.86
C MET A 344 -34.55 18.57 1.93
N SER A 345 -33.22 18.44 1.82
CA SER A 345 -32.28 19.04 2.79
C SER A 345 -31.29 19.99 2.12
N ASP A 346 -31.16 21.22 2.65
CA ASP A 346 -30.23 22.28 2.20
C ASP A 346 -28.73 21.93 2.40
N GLU A 347 -28.42 20.77 2.98
CA GLU A 347 -27.06 20.34 3.26
C GLU A 347 -26.43 19.62 2.06
N VAL A 348 -25.21 20.03 1.69
CA VAL A 348 -24.43 19.37 0.62
C VAL A 348 -24.16 17.91 1.02
N PRO A 349 -24.57 16.92 0.21
CA PRO A 349 -24.33 15.52 0.52
C PRO A 349 -22.84 15.22 0.76
N LEU A 350 -22.54 14.36 1.74
CA LEU A 350 -21.17 14.05 2.17
C LEU A 350 -20.28 13.59 1.00
N TYR A 351 -20.81 12.77 0.08
CA TYR A 351 -20.05 12.29 -1.08
C TYR A 351 -19.64 13.44 -2.03
N LEU A 352 -20.50 14.45 -2.20
CA LEU A 352 -20.23 15.61 -3.05
C LEU A 352 -19.20 16.54 -2.40
N ALA A 353 -19.30 16.74 -1.08
CA ALA A 353 -18.31 17.51 -0.31
C ALA A 353 -16.91 16.87 -0.38
N LEU A 354 -16.83 15.54 -0.27
CA LEU A 354 -15.57 14.79 -0.41
C LEU A 354 -14.99 14.91 -1.82
N LEU A 355 -15.82 14.82 -2.87
CA LEU A 355 -15.38 15.00 -4.27
C LEU A 355 -14.85 16.41 -4.53
N LEU A 356 -15.56 17.44 -4.09
CA LEU A 356 -15.10 18.84 -4.23
C LEU A 356 -13.77 19.06 -3.51
N LYS A 357 -13.64 18.54 -2.29
CA LYS A 357 -12.39 18.64 -1.52
C LYS A 357 -11.23 17.91 -2.23
N ALA A 358 -11.47 16.72 -2.77
CA ALA A 358 -10.47 15.97 -3.51
C ALA A 358 -10.04 16.72 -4.79
N GLN A 359 -10.98 17.21 -5.59
CA GLN A 359 -10.69 17.98 -6.81
C GLN A 359 -9.96 19.29 -6.50
N SER A 360 -10.36 20.01 -5.43
CA SER A 360 -9.65 21.22 -5.01
C SER A 360 -8.19 20.95 -4.61
N SER A 361 -7.92 19.78 -4.01
CA SER A 361 -6.56 19.40 -3.62
C SER A 361 -5.70 18.93 -4.80
N LEU A 362 -6.33 18.48 -5.89
CA LEU A 362 -5.66 18.18 -7.14
C LEU A 362 -5.26 19.44 -7.91
N SER A 363 -5.81 20.60 -7.54
CA SER A 363 -5.62 21.89 -8.23
C SER A 363 -6.02 21.86 -9.72
N GLU A 364 -6.86 20.90 -10.11
CA GLU A 364 -7.42 20.79 -11.46
C GLU A 364 -8.79 21.49 -11.50
N PRO A 365 -8.90 22.67 -12.15
CA PRO A 365 -10.13 23.46 -12.15
C PRO A 365 -11.25 22.76 -12.93
N ASP A 366 -10.93 22.01 -13.98
CA ASP A 366 -11.90 21.31 -14.83
C ASP A 366 -12.77 20.32 -14.05
N GLY A 367 -12.17 19.59 -13.10
CA GLY A 367 -12.89 18.65 -12.24
C GLY A 367 -13.86 19.36 -11.29
N VAL A 368 -13.46 20.52 -10.77
CA VAL A 368 -14.31 21.37 -9.91
C VAL A 368 -15.48 21.94 -10.71
N TYR A 369 -15.23 22.45 -11.92
CA TYR A 369 -16.28 22.96 -12.80
C TYR A 369 -17.26 21.87 -13.25
N GLY A 370 -16.76 20.67 -13.56
CA GLY A 370 -17.59 19.52 -13.91
C GLY A 370 -18.58 19.14 -12.80
N LEU A 371 -18.17 19.25 -11.54
CA LEU A 371 -19.02 18.96 -10.37
C LEU A 371 -19.96 20.13 -10.02
N LEU A 372 -19.53 21.38 -10.25
CA LEU A 372 -20.30 22.59 -9.96
C LEU A 372 -21.31 22.97 -11.06
N ARG A 373 -21.35 22.25 -12.19
CA ARG A 373 -22.41 22.34 -13.22
C ARG A 373 -23.76 21.89 -12.65
N SER A 374 -24.30 22.73 -11.79
CA SER A 374 -25.65 22.68 -11.25
C SER A 374 -26.56 23.57 -12.10
N ASN A 375 -27.88 23.42 -11.90
CA ASN A 375 -28.89 24.26 -12.56
C ASN A 375 -28.99 25.68 -11.96
N ALA A 376 -28.12 26.05 -11.01
CA ALA A 376 -28.14 27.36 -10.37
C ALA A 376 -27.46 28.41 -11.26
N LEU A 377 -28.24 29.40 -11.70
CA LEU A 377 -27.82 30.46 -12.63
C LEU A 377 -26.58 31.25 -12.14
N GLU A 378 -26.47 31.50 -10.83
CA GLU A 378 -25.36 32.27 -10.24
C GLU A 378 -24.02 31.54 -10.35
N LEU A 379 -24.02 30.22 -10.14
CA LEU A 379 -22.83 29.38 -10.33
C LEU A 379 -22.45 29.26 -11.80
N GLN A 380 -23.44 29.23 -12.71
CA GLN A 380 -23.20 29.23 -14.15
C GLN A 380 -22.59 30.56 -14.64
N LEU A 381 -22.99 31.69 -14.05
CA LEU A 381 -22.40 32.99 -14.39
C LEU A 381 -20.94 33.09 -13.96
N HIS A 382 -20.61 32.66 -12.74
CA HIS A 382 -19.21 32.62 -12.29
C HIS A 382 -18.35 31.61 -13.07
N LEU A 383 -18.92 30.49 -13.50
CA LEU A 383 -18.21 29.50 -14.32
C LEU A 383 -17.86 30.06 -15.71
N ASN A 384 -18.77 30.83 -16.33
CA ASN A 384 -18.53 31.51 -17.61
C ASN A 384 -17.49 32.65 -17.53
N GLU A 385 -17.08 33.10 -16.33
CA GLU A 385 -16.00 34.08 -16.19
C GLU A 385 -14.60 33.44 -16.32
N HIS A 386 -14.51 32.12 -16.15
CA HIS A 386 -13.28 31.35 -16.13
C HIS A 386 -13.10 30.39 -17.33
N GLU A 387 -14.16 30.10 -18.08
CA GLU A 387 -14.13 29.54 -19.43
C GLU A 387 -13.92 30.65 -20.48
#